data_AF-A0A2D4JP80-F1
#
_entry.id   AF-A0A2D4JP80-F1
#
_cell.length_a   1.000
_cell.length_b   1.000
_cell.length_c   1.000
_cell.angle_alpha   90.00
_cell.angle_beta   90.00
_cell.angle_gamma   90.00
#
_symmetry.space_group_name_H-M   'P 1'
#
loop_
_entity.id
_entity.type
_entity.pdbx_description
1 polymer ?
#
loop_
_entity_poly.entity_id
_entity_poly.type
_entity_poly.pdbx_seq_one_letter_code
_entity_poly.pdbx_strand_id
1 'polypeptide(L)'
;IRDTRTGRYARLPKDPKIRETLGFGGPGQQPEDKLLTVVHGPDLVNVSFLNFMAVVQDNTAKIWAEEVFKLATNVLAQNASRNTFLQKVYTRLKLQVNQDGRIPVKR
;
A
#
# COMPACT_ATOMS: atom_id res chain seq x y z
N ILE A 1 -2.49 -7.72 -4.60
CA ILE A 1 -2.61 -6.32 -5.07
C ILE A 1 -3.09 -6.39 -6.50
N ARG A 2 -4.06 -5.56 -6.88
CA ARG A 2 -4.65 -5.52 -8.23
C ARG A 2 -4.14 -4.31 -9.02
N ASP A 3 -3.92 -3.20 -8.33
CA ASP A 3 -3.49 -1.93 -8.91
C ASP A 3 -2.90 -1.03 -7.81
N THR A 4 -2.09 -0.05 -8.20
CA THR A 4 -1.52 0.98 -7.32
C THR A 4 -1.51 2.31 -8.05
N ARG A 5 -2.10 3.34 -7.43
CA ARG A 5 -2.37 4.64 -8.07
C ARG A 5 -1.72 5.77 -7.29
N THR A 6 -1.26 6.79 -8.00
CA THR A 6 -0.64 8.00 -7.44
C THR A 6 -1.18 9.25 -8.12
N GLY A 7 -0.98 10.42 -7.51
CA GLY A 7 -1.39 11.71 -8.09
C GLY A 7 -2.90 11.77 -8.31
N ARG A 8 -3.34 12.35 -9.43
CA ARG A 8 -4.76 12.47 -9.80
C ARG A 8 -5.55 11.16 -9.88
N TYR A 9 -4.86 10.01 -10.03
CA TYR A 9 -5.50 8.69 -10.08
C TYR A 9 -5.65 8.05 -8.70
N ALA A 10 -4.94 8.56 -7.69
CA ALA A 10 -5.16 8.16 -6.31
C ALA A 10 -6.55 8.58 -5.83
N ARG A 11 -7.08 7.85 -4.87
CA ARG A 11 -8.39 8.15 -4.29
C ARG A 11 -8.27 9.39 -3.39
N LEU A 12 -8.96 10.46 -3.77
CA LEU A 12 -8.98 11.69 -2.99
C LEU A 12 -9.84 11.52 -1.71
N PRO A 13 -9.41 12.11 -0.58
CA PRO A 13 -10.22 12.17 0.63
C PRO A 13 -11.48 13.02 0.37
N LYS A 14 -12.64 12.50 0.79
CA LYS A 14 -13.93 13.19 0.65
C LYS A 14 -14.35 13.93 1.92
N ASP A 15 -13.96 13.42 3.07
CA ASP A 15 -14.30 14.02 4.36
C ASP A 15 -13.60 15.37 4.54
N PRO A 16 -14.33 16.47 4.86
CA PRO A 16 -13.74 17.80 5.00
C PRO A 16 -12.64 17.88 6.07
N LYS A 17 -12.78 17.20 7.22
CA LYS A 17 -11.79 17.25 8.30
C LYS A 17 -10.50 16.55 7.90
N ILE A 18 -10.62 15.42 7.19
CA ILE A 18 -9.45 14.72 6.63
C ILE A 18 -8.78 15.60 5.56
N ARG A 19 -9.56 16.25 4.69
CA ARG A 19 -9.02 17.16 3.66
C ARG A 19 -8.23 18.31 4.28
N GLU A 20 -8.78 18.94 5.31
CA GLU A 20 -8.10 20.01 6.06
C GLU A 20 -6.80 19.51 6.69
N THR A 21 -6.85 18.36 7.39
CA THR A 21 -5.66 17.75 8.03
C THR A 21 -4.55 17.44 7.03
N LEU A 22 -4.92 17.07 5.80
CA LEU A 22 -3.98 16.71 4.73
C LEU A 22 -3.59 17.92 3.85
N GLY A 23 -4.01 19.14 4.19
CA GLY A 23 -3.62 20.36 3.48
C GLY A 23 -4.33 20.60 2.15
N PHE A 24 -5.46 19.93 1.88
CA PHE A 24 -6.25 20.20 0.67
C PHE A 24 -6.92 21.58 0.76
N GLY A 25 -6.65 22.44 -0.22
CA GLY A 25 -7.24 23.79 -0.31
C GLY A 25 -6.30 24.95 0.07
N GLY A 26 -5.07 24.65 0.48
CA GLY A 26 -4.03 25.66 0.69
C GLY A 26 -3.47 26.20 -0.65
N PRO A 27 -3.16 27.51 -0.76
CA PRO A 27 -2.61 28.09 -1.97
C PRO A 27 -1.22 27.49 -2.29
N GLY A 28 -1.01 27.09 -3.55
CA GLY A 28 0.27 26.58 -4.05
C GLY A 28 0.63 25.15 -3.62
N GLN A 29 -0.26 24.43 -2.91
CA GLN A 29 -0.03 23.04 -2.53
C GLN A 29 -0.69 22.08 -3.53
N GLN A 30 0.04 21.03 -3.93
CA GLN A 30 -0.48 19.88 -4.70
C GLN A 30 -0.39 18.61 -3.85
N PRO A 31 -1.18 18.49 -2.76
CA PRO A 31 -1.15 17.33 -1.87
C PRO A 31 -1.49 16.01 -2.59
N GLU A 32 -2.19 16.06 -3.73
CA GLU A 32 -2.50 14.91 -4.57
C GLU A 32 -1.27 14.14 -5.04
N ASP A 33 -0.15 14.82 -5.34
CA ASP A 33 1.08 14.18 -5.83
C ASP A 33 1.76 13.32 -4.76
N LYS A 34 1.37 13.51 -3.50
CA LYS A 34 1.84 12.75 -2.34
C LYS A 34 0.93 11.57 -2.00
N LEU A 35 -0.19 11.40 -2.70
CA LEU A 35 -1.14 10.31 -2.43
C LEU A 35 -0.73 9.01 -3.11
N LEU A 36 -0.85 7.92 -2.37
CA LEU A 36 -0.77 6.55 -2.87
C LEU A 36 -2.06 5.81 -2.51
N THR A 37 -2.65 5.13 -3.48
CA THR A 37 -3.78 4.22 -3.28
C THR A 37 -3.39 2.82 -3.71
N VAL A 38 -3.40 1.87 -2.78
CA VAL A 38 -3.21 0.45 -3.05
C VAL A 38 -4.58 -0.21 -3.19
N VAL A 39 -4.87 -0.74 -4.37
CA VAL A 39 -6.09 -1.47 -4.69
C VAL A 39 -5.82 -2.96 -4.51
N HIS A 40 -6.59 -3.65 -3.66
CA HIS A 40 -6.41 -5.07 -3.41
C HIS A 40 -7.73 -5.80 -3.22
N GLY A 41 -7.76 -7.08 -3.56
CA GLY A 41 -8.97 -7.90 -3.45
C GLY A 41 -8.74 -9.31 -4.03
N PRO A 42 -9.49 -10.32 -3.57
CA PRO A 42 -9.43 -11.68 -4.08
C PRO A 42 -9.92 -11.81 -5.52
N ASP A 43 -10.77 -10.90 -6.00
CA ASP A 43 -11.35 -10.89 -7.36
C ASP A 43 -11.59 -9.44 -7.84
N LEU A 44 -12.28 -9.27 -8.97
CA LEU A 44 -12.55 -7.97 -9.59
C LEU A 44 -13.75 -7.23 -8.97
N VAL A 45 -14.58 -7.91 -8.16
CA VAL A 45 -15.77 -7.35 -7.52
C VAL A 45 -15.46 -6.95 -6.08
N ASN A 46 -14.84 -7.85 -5.32
CA ASN A 46 -14.51 -7.68 -3.91
C ASN A 46 -13.20 -6.91 -3.74
N VAL A 47 -13.23 -5.61 -4.03
CA VAL A 47 -12.04 -4.74 -4.01
C VAL A 47 -12.07 -3.77 -2.83
N SER A 48 -10.93 -3.64 -2.16
CA SER A 48 -10.67 -2.72 -1.06
C SER A 48 -9.54 -1.76 -1.42
N PHE A 49 -9.50 -0.61 -0.72
CA PHE A 49 -8.57 0.48 -0.97
C PHE A 49 -7.85 0.85 0.33
N LEU A 50 -6.52 0.78 0.30
CA LEU A 50 -5.68 1.37 1.34
C LEU A 50 -5.12 2.69 0.79
N ASN A 51 -5.33 3.78 1.51
CA ASN A 51 -4.93 5.13 1.07
C ASN A 51 -3.84 5.66 2.00
N PHE A 52 -2.78 6.19 1.43
CA PHE A 52 -1.62 6.72 2.13
C PHE A 52 -1.25 8.10 1.58
N MET A 53 -0.57 8.90 2.39
CA MET A 53 0.07 10.14 1.97
C MET A 53 1.55 10.09 2.38
N ALA A 54 2.44 10.41 1.46
CA ALA A 54 3.87 10.51 1.73
C ALA A 54 4.19 11.81 2.48
N VAL A 55 4.99 11.72 3.55
CA VAL A 55 5.29 12.87 4.44
C VAL A 55 6.68 13.48 4.24
N VAL A 56 7.63 12.77 3.58
CA VAL A 56 9.06 13.15 3.63
C VAL A 56 9.57 13.83 2.36
N GLN A 57 9.51 13.17 1.21
CA GLN A 57 10.11 13.67 -0.04
C GLN A 57 9.07 13.78 -1.14
N ASP A 58 9.24 14.80 -1.98
CA ASP A 58 8.53 14.90 -3.26
C ASP A 58 8.83 13.63 -4.09
N ASN A 59 7.86 13.20 -4.89
CA ASN A 59 7.92 11.99 -5.72
C ASN A 59 7.91 10.61 -5.00
N THR A 60 7.94 10.56 -3.65
CA THR A 60 7.91 9.29 -2.89
C THR A 60 6.72 8.41 -3.27
N ALA A 61 5.51 8.97 -3.31
CA ALA A 61 4.29 8.22 -3.61
C ALA A 61 4.32 7.60 -5.01
N LYS A 62 4.93 8.29 -5.98
CA LYS A 62 5.11 7.79 -7.34
C LYS A 62 6.03 6.58 -7.39
N ILE A 63 7.22 6.68 -6.76
CA ILE A 63 8.17 5.56 -6.69
C ILE A 63 7.51 4.35 -6.03
N TRP A 64 6.80 4.56 -4.92
CA TRP A 64 6.09 3.49 -4.24
C TRP A 64 5.00 2.86 -5.10
N ALA A 65 4.21 3.65 -5.82
CA ALA A 65 3.19 3.12 -6.73
C ALA A 65 3.84 2.25 -7.82
N GLU A 66 4.88 2.74 -8.48
CA GLU A 66 5.54 2.01 -9.57
C GLU A 66 6.21 0.72 -9.10
N GLU A 67 7.00 0.78 -8.02
CA GLU A 67 7.78 -0.37 -7.55
C GLU A 67 6.89 -1.45 -6.90
N VAL A 68 5.86 -1.05 -6.14
CA VAL A 68 4.89 -2.01 -5.60
C VAL A 68 4.10 -2.68 -6.72
N PHE A 69 3.74 -1.94 -7.78
CA PHE A 69 3.04 -2.53 -8.93
C PHE A 69 3.90 -3.57 -9.65
N LYS A 70 5.18 -3.27 -9.87
CA LYS A 70 6.14 -4.21 -10.48
C LYS A 70 6.23 -5.50 -9.68
N LEU A 71 6.31 -5.42 -8.35
CA LEU A 71 6.31 -6.61 -7.48
C LEU A 71 4.99 -7.38 -7.55
N ALA A 72 3.86 -6.67 -7.56
CA ALA A 72 2.53 -7.28 -7.59
C ALA A 72 2.24 -8.04 -8.90
N THR A 73 2.77 -7.56 -10.01
CA THR A 73 2.56 -8.10 -11.37
C THR A 73 3.70 -8.98 -11.87
N ASN A 74 4.72 -9.22 -11.03
CA ASN A 74 5.85 -10.08 -11.38
C ASN A 74 5.41 -11.54 -11.58
N VAL A 75 5.56 -12.04 -12.81
CA VAL A 75 5.17 -13.41 -13.21
C VAL A 75 5.96 -14.49 -12.45
N LEU A 76 7.25 -14.28 -12.18
CA LEU A 76 8.07 -15.23 -11.43
C LEU A 76 7.66 -15.28 -9.95
N ALA A 77 7.26 -14.15 -9.37
CA ALA A 77 6.76 -14.10 -8.00
C ALA A 77 5.40 -14.82 -7.87
N GLN A 78 4.57 -14.77 -8.91
CA GLN A 78 3.29 -15.49 -8.96
C GLN A 78 3.47 -17.00 -9.15
N ASN A 79 4.46 -17.41 -9.96
CA ASN A 79 4.75 -18.81 -10.29
C ASN A 79 5.97 -19.35 -9.51
N ALA A 80 6.17 -18.88 -8.28
CA ALA A 80 7.34 -19.21 -7.49
C ALA A 80 7.38 -20.69 -7.05
N SER A 81 8.56 -21.15 -6.65
CA SER A 81 8.75 -22.52 -6.18
C SER A 81 7.97 -22.79 -4.87
N ARG A 82 7.72 -24.07 -4.56
CA ARG A 82 7.13 -24.47 -3.28
C ARG A 82 7.94 -23.97 -2.08
N ASN A 83 9.27 -24.00 -2.16
CA ASN A 83 10.16 -23.49 -1.13
C ASN A 83 9.94 -21.99 -0.90
N THR A 84 9.76 -21.21 -1.97
CA THR A 84 9.44 -19.78 -1.87
C THR A 84 8.11 -19.54 -1.16
N PHE A 85 7.09 -20.35 -1.43
CA PHE A 85 5.81 -20.26 -0.70
C PHE A 85 5.92 -20.61 0.78
N LEU A 86 6.75 -21.60 1.15
CA LEU A 86 7.04 -21.91 2.56
C LEU A 86 7.76 -20.75 3.25
N GLN A 87 8.74 -20.15 2.58
CA GLN A 87 9.43 -18.96 3.07
C GLN A 87 8.47 -17.77 3.24
N LYS A 88 7.51 -17.58 2.33
CA LYS A 88 6.47 -16.54 2.47
C LYS A 88 5.64 -16.72 3.74
N VAL A 89 5.26 -17.95 4.09
CA VAL A 89 4.53 -18.25 5.34
C VAL A 89 5.41 -17.99 6.55
N TYR A 90 6.67 -18.43 6.52
CA TYR A 90 7.64 -18.16 7.57
C TYR A 90 7.85 -16.66 7.81
N THR A 91 8.06 -15.88 6.75
CA THR A 91 8.19 -14.42 6.81
C THR A 91 6.97 -13.76 7.43
N ARG A 92 5.76 -14.21 7.09
CA ARG A 92 4.53 -13.67 7.70
C ARG A 92 4.51 -13.86 9.22
N LEU A 93 4.88 -15.04 9.73
CA LEU A 93 4.95 -15.29 11.17
C LEU A 93 5.97 -14.38 11.85
N LYS A 94 7.13 -14.16 11.21
CA LYS A 94 8.19 -13.28 11.72
C LYS A 94 7.84 -11.79 11.71
N LEU A 95 6.95 -11.36 10.81
CA LEU A 95 6.49 -9.97 10.76
C LEU A 95 5.30 -9.69 11.70
N GLN A 96 4.44 -10.69 11.93
CA GLN A 96 3.26 -10.57 12.79
C GLN A 96 3.59 -10.94 14.24
N VAL A 97 4.39 -10.09 14.88
CA VAL A 97 4.83 -10.25 16.28
C VAL A 97 3.93 -9.50 17.27
N ASN A 98 4.00 -9.88 18.54
CA ASN A 98 3.38 -9.14 19.63
C ASN A 98 4.18 -7.86 19.97
N GLN A 99 3.71 -7.08 20.96
CA GLN A 99 4.38 -5.84 21.39
C GLN A 99 5.81 -6.09 21.92
N ASP A 100 6.10 -7.29 22.42
CA ASP A 100 7.44 -7.70 22.86
C ASP A 100 8.35 -8.19 21.71
N GLY A 101 7.89 -8.11 20.46
CA GLY A 101 8.64 -8.58 19.29
C GLY A 101 8.70 -10.10 19.14
N ARG A 102 7.86 -10.85 19.85
CA ARG A 102 7.82 -12.33 19.84
C ARG A 102 6.69 -12.86 18.96
N ILE A 103 6.89 -14.05 18.39
CA ILE A 103 5.83 -14.74 17.65
C ILE A 103 4.81 -15.29 18.67
N PRO A 104 3.54 -14.86 18.62
CA PRO A 104 2.53 -15.34 19.55
C PRO A 104 2.15 -16.79 19.24
N VAL A 105 2.15 -17.64 20.27
CA VAL A 105 1.55 -18.98 20.20
C VAL A 105 0.11 -18.87 20.64
N LYS A 106 -0.83 -18.83 19.68
CA LYS A 106 -2.25 -18.91 19.98
C LYS A 106 -2.62 -20.38 20.22
N ARG A 107 -3.23 -20.68 21.36
CA ARG A 107 -3.92 -21.96 21.59
C ARG A 107 -5.33 -21.89 21.03
#